data_AF-A0A9E4VMG6-F1
#
_entry.id   AF-A0A9E4VMG6-F1
#
_cell.length_a   1.000
_cell.length_b   1.000
_cell.length_c   1.000
_cell.angle_alpha   90.00
_cell.angle_beta   90.00
_cell.angle_gamma   90.00
#
_symmetry.space_group_name_H-M   'P 1'
#
loop_
_entity.id
_entity.type
_entity.pdbx_description
1 polymer ?
#
loop_
_entity_poly.entity_id
_entity_poly.type
_entity_poly.pdbx_seq_one_letter_code
_entity_poly.pdbx_strand_id
1 'polypeptide(L)' 'MPARTGKQYIEGLRERPPSLYMNGKKVKDATKQPGLKGGIRTLARLYDLQHD' A
#
# COMPACT_ATOMS: atom_id res chain seq x y z
N MET A 1 -8.07 11.26 -15.27
CA MET A 1 -7.99 10.07 -14.40
C MET A 1 -8.44 10.51 -13.02
N PRO A 2 -9.50 9.94 -12.43
CA PRO A 2 -9.87 10.28 -11.06
C PRO A 2 -8.70 9.94 -10.12
N ALA A 3 -8.63 10.63 -8.97
CA ALA A 3 -7.76 10.19 -7.89
C ALA A 3 -8.09 8.72 -7.56
N ARG A 4 -7.12 7.99 -7.01
CA ARG A 4 -7.37 6.64 -6.50
C ARG A 4 -7.82 6.77 -5.06
N THR A 5 -8.75 5.94 -4.62
CA THR A 5 -9.08 5.85 -3.19
C THR A 5 -7.99 5.08 -2.44
N GLY A 6 -7.94 5.25 -1.12
CA GLY A 6 -7.05 4.49 -0.26
C GLY A 6 -7.27 2.98 -0.38
N LYS A 7 -8.52 2.56 -0.57
CA LYS A 7 -8.87 1.16 -0.86
C LYS A 7 -8.26 0.68 -2.18
N GLN A 8 -8.41 1.44 -3.26
CA GLN A 8 -7.83 1.10 -4.56
C GLN A 8 -6.29 1.06 -4.53
N TYR A 9 -5.66 1.91 -3.71
CA TYR A 9 -4.22 1.88 -3.51
C TYR A 9 -3.75 0.56 -2.85
N ILE A 10 -4.44 0.13 -1.78
CA ILE A 10 -4.12 -1.12 -1.08
C ILE A 10 -4.40 -2.33 -1.96
N GLU A 11 -5.49 -2.28 -2.73
CA GLU A 11 -5.88 -3.35 -3.66
C GLU A 11 -4.86 -3.49 -4.79
N GLY A 12 -4.41 -2.37 -5.38
CA GLY A 12 -3.34 -2.37 -6.38
C GLY A 12 -2.00 -2.93 -5.86
N LEU A 13 -1.67 -2.69 -4.59
CA LEU A 13 -0.51 -3.30 -3.93
C LEU A 13 -0.64 -4.83 -3.75
N ARG A 14 -1.87 -5.36 -3.69
CA ARG A 14 -2.13 -6.80 -3.62
C ARG A 14 -2.17 -7.45 -4.99
N GLU A 15 -2.79 -6.80 -5.97
CA GLU A 15 -2.86 -7.29 -7.35
C GLU A 15 -1.49 -7.29 -8.04
N ARG A 16 -0.67 -6.26 -7.76
CA ARG A 16 0.67 -6.10 -8.31
C ARG A 16 1.65 -5.91 -7.17
N PRO A 17 2.01 -6.99 -6.46
CA PRO A 17 2.94 -6.89 -5.34
C PRO A 17 4.30 -6.41 -5.84
N PRO A 18 4.84 -5.30 -5.30
CA PRO A 18 6.15 -4.82 -5.70
C PRO A 18 7.22 -5.82 -5.26
N SER A 19 8.33 -5.87 -6.01
CA SER A 19 9.52 -6.62 -5.62
C SER A 19 10.22 -5.94 -4.45
N LEU A 20 9.67 -6.14 -3.25
CA LEU A 20 10.15 -5.52 -2.03
C LEU A 20 10.99 -6.53 -1.24
N TYR A 21 12.17 -6.10 -0.79
CA TYR A 21 13.05 -6.89 0.06
C TYR A 21 13.28 -6.13 1.37
N MET A 22 13.06 -6.80 2.50
CA MET A 22 13.33 -6.27 3.84
C MET A 22 14.15 -7.28 4.62
N ASN A 23 15.20 -6.82 5.30
CA ASN A 23 16.10 -7.66 6.10
C ASN A 23 16.59 -8.90 5.35
N GLY A 24 16.92 -8.74 4.06
CA GLY A 24 17.38 -9.83 3.20
C GLY A 24 16.29 -10.83 2.77
N LYS A 25 15.03 -10.61 3.14
CA LYS A 25 13.89 -11.48 2.75
C LYS A 25 12.95 -10.75 1.80
N LYS A 26 12.47 -11.46 0.78
CA LYS A 26 11.43 -10.96 -0.12
C LYS A 26 10.11 -10.86 0.63
N VAL A 27 9.54 -9.65 0.67
CA VAL A 27 8.24 -9.40 1.28
C VAL A 27 7.17 -9.81 0.28
N LYS A 28 6.39 -10.84 0.63
CA LYS A 28 5.28 -11.33 -0.21
C LYS A 28 4.05 -10.43 -0.13
N ASP A 29 3.82 -9.78 1.00
CA ASP A 29 2.67 -8.92 1.23
C ASP A 29 3.09 -7.65 1.97
N ALA A 30 3.29 -6.57 1.21
CA ALA A 30 3.65 -5.28 1.76
C ALA A 30 2.57 -4.74 2.72
N THR A 31 1.29 -5.11 2.52
CA THR A 31 0.16 -4.61 3.32
C THR A 31 0.09 -5.24 4.72
N LYS A 32 0.72 -6.40 4.92
CA LYS A 32 0.77 -7.12 6.19
C LYS A 32 2.13 -7.04 6.89
N GLN A 33 3.17 -6.58 6.19
CA GLN A 33 4.53 -6.57 6.73
C GLN A 33 4.65 -5.60 7.92
N PRO A 34 5.10 -6.06 9.10
CA PRO A 34 5.40 -5.18 10.22
C PRO A 34 6.54 -4.23 9.81
N GLY A 35 6.28 -2.93 9.85
CA GLY A 35 7.16 -1.87 9.33
C GLY A 35 6.57 -1.09 8.16
N LEU A 36 5.91 -1.76 7.20
CA LEU A 36 5.27 -1.08 6.05
C LEU A 36 3.78 -0.82 6.23
N LYS A 37 3.08 -1.68 6.97
CA LYS A 37 1.61 -1.57 7.17
C LYS A 37 1.17 -0.17 7.64
N GLY A 38 1.96 0.48 8.49
CA GLY A 38 1.70 1.84 8.97
C GLY A 38 1.78 2.87 7.84
N GLY A 39 2.89 2.90 7.11
CA GLY A 39 3.08 3.83 5.98
C GLY A 39 2.05 3.64 4.87
N ILE A 40 1.71 2.39 4.55
CA ILE A 40 0.67 2.07 3.55
C ILE A 40 -0.69 2.61 3.99
N ARG A 41 -1.05 2.50 5.27
CA ARG A 41 -2.31 3.07 5.80
C ARG A 41 -2.31 4.59 5.77
N THR A 42 -1.19 5.24 6.09
CA THR A 42 -1.07 6.70 6.00
C THR A 42 -1.24 7.18 4.58
N LEU A 43 -0.57 6.54 3.61
CA LEU A 43 -0.73 6.86 2.18
C LEU A 43 -2.16 6.62 1.71
N ALA A 44 -2.78 5.49 2.08
CA ALA A 44 -4.17 5.22 1.76
C ALA A 44 -5.11 6.33 2.29
N ARG A 45 -4.86 6.84 3.49
CA ARG A 45 -5.64 7.95 4.05
C ARG A 45 -5.48 9.25 3.28
N LEU A 46 -4.28 9.54 2.76
CA LEU A 46 -4.05 10.71 1.89
C LEU A 46 -4.82 10.60 0.57
N TYR A 47 -4.90 9.38 0.02
CA TYR A 47 -5.73 9.09 -1.14
C TYR A 47 -7.22 9.27 -0.85
N ASP A 48 -7.71 8.79 0.30
CA ASP A 48 -9.11 8.99 0.70
C ASP A 48 -9.46 10.48 0.88
N LEU A 49 -8.53 11.31 1.35
CA LEU A 49 -8.72 12.77 1.47
C LEU A 49 -8.87 13.50 0.12
N GLN A 50 -8.41 12.91 -0.99
CA GLN A 50 -8.60 13.50 -2.33
C GLN A 50 -9.98 13.21 -2.92
N HIS A 51 -10.75 12.34 -2.27
CA HIS A 51 -12.09 11.92 -2.67
C HIS A 51 -13.20 12.51 -1.80
N ASP A 52 -12.84 13.19 -0.71
CA ASP A 52 -13.73 14.01 0.12
C ASP A 52 -13.75 15.45 -0.44
#